data_AF-A0A0F9B7L6-F1
#
_entry.id   AF-A0A0F9B7L6-F1
#
_cell.length_a   1.000
_cell.length_b   1.000
_cell.length_c   1.000
_cell.angle_alpha   90.00
_cell.angle_beta   90.00
_cell.angle_gamma   90.00
#
_symmetry.space_group_name_H-M   'P 1'
#
loop_
_entity.id
_entity.type
_entity.pdbx_description
1 polymer ?
#
loop_
_entity_poly.entity_id
_entity_poly.type
_entity_poly.pdbx_seq_one_letter_code
_entity_poly.pdbx_strand_id
1 'polypeptide(L)' 'ELNKLEKNTREKGLTIVVLRVFINEKGLAKAEIGLSRGKKQYDKRESIKQKDMKRDLDRLKKIR' A
#
# COMPACT_ATOMS: atom_id res chain seq x y z
N GLU A 1 -2.02 -22.30 3.30
CA GLU A 1 -1.95 -20.83 3.11
C GLU A 1 -3.26 -20.11 3.41
N LEU A 2 -4.42 -20.62 2.96
CA LEU A 2 -5.75 -20.05 3.28
C LEU A 2 -6.01 -19.82 4.77
N ASN A 3 -5.71 -20.80 5.64
CA ASN A 3 -5.90 -20.66 7.09
C ASN A 3 -5.06 -19.55 7.73
N LYS A 4 -3.92 -19.20 7.14
CA LYS A 4 -3.03 -18.14 7.66
C LYS A 4 -3.58 -16.76 7.26
N LEU A 5 -4.10 -16.63 6.05
CA LEU A 5 -4.79 -15.43 5.57
C LEU A 5 -6.09 -15.17 6.34
N GLU A 6 -6.86 -16.21 6.67
CA GLU A 6 -8.09 -16.08 7.46
C GLU A 6 -7.81 -15.63 8.89
N LYS A 7 -6.79 -16.21 9.54
CA LYS A 7 -6.31 -15.77 10.87
C LYS A 7 -5.85 -14.31 10.85
N ASN A 8 -5.04 -13.93 9.85
CA ASN A 8 -4.54 -12.56 9.73
C ASN A 8 -5.65 -11.55 9.37
N THR A 9 -6.72 -11.99 8.69
CA THR A 9 -7.88 -11.12 8.40
C THR A 9 -8.75 -10.92 9.65
N ARG A 10 -8.82 -11.93 10.53
CA ARG A 10 -9.50 -11.83 11.84
C ARG A 10 -8.72 -11.00 12.86
N GLU A 11 -7.41 -10.83 12.69
CA GLU A 11 -6.64 -9.89 13.51
C GLU A 11 -7.11 -8.44 13.25
N LYS A 12 -7.74 -7.85 14.28
CA LYS A 12 -8.26 -6.48 14.26
C LYS A 12 -7.21 -5.49 13.75
N GLY A 13 -7.44 -4.99 12.53
CA GLY A 13 -6.67 -3.89 11.93
C GLY A 13 -5.87 -4.23 10.68
N LEU A 14 -5.87 -5.49 10.24
CA LEU A 14 -5.36 -5.87 8.92
C LEU A 14 -6.52 -5.89 7.90
N THR A 15 -6.27 -5.33 6.73
CA THR A 15 -7.22 -5.22 5.62
C THR A 15 -6.57 -5.79 4.37
N ILE A 16 -7.31 -6.62 3.65
CA ILE A 16 -6.88 -7.14 2.35
C ILE A 16 -7.03 -6.01 1.33
N VAL A 17 -5.94 -5.70 0.62
CA VAL A 17 -5.92 -4.71 -0.46
C VAL A 17 -5.30 -5.33 -1.70
N VAL A 18 -5.89 -5.00 -2.84
CA VAL A 18 -5.35 -5.39 -4.15
C VAL A 18 -4.19 -4.46 -4.46
N LEU A 19 -3.00 -5.02 -4.63
CA LEU A 19 -1.80 -4.26 -4.97
C LEU A 19 -1.74 -4.00 -6.48
N ARG A 20 -2.01 -5.03 -7.28
CA ARG A 20 -1.97 -4.96 -8.75
C ARG A 20 -2.96 -5.93 -9.36
N VAL A 21 -3.60 -5.50 -10.45
CA VAL A 21 -4.41 -6.37 -11.31
C VAL A 21 -3.71 -6.47 -12.65
N PHE A 22 -3.43 -7.68 -13.11
CA PHE A 22 -2.77 -7.96 -14.37
C PHE A 22 -3.58 -8.97 -15.17
N ILE A 23 -3.59 -8.80 -16.48
CA ILE A 23 -4.23 -9.74 -17.40
C ILE A 23 -3.14 -10.73 -17.82
N ASN A 24 -3.31 -12.00 -17.48
CA ASN A 24 -2.40 -13.05 -17.91
C ASN A 24 -2.55 -13.32 -19.41
N GLU A 25 -1.54 -13.94 -20.03
CA GLU A 25 -1.54 -14.32 -21.46
C GLU A 25 -2.74 -15.18 -21.89
N LYS A 26 -3.44 -15.82 -20.93
CA LYS A 26 -4.69 -16.57 -21.14
C LYS A 26 -5.96 -15.70 -21.06
N GLY A 27 -5.85 -14.38 -21.04
CA GLY A 27 -6.98 -13.44 -20.95
C GLY A 27 -7.65 -13.36 -19.57
N LEU A 28 -7.06 -13.96 -18.53
CA LEU A 28 -7.60 -13.98 -17.18
C LEU A 28 -7.04 -12.81 -16.36
N ALA A 29 -7.92 -12.01 -15.77
CA ALA A 29 -7.54 -11.00 -14.81
C ALA A 29 -7.13 -11.66 -13.49
N LYS A 30 -5.86 -11.53 -13.13
CA LYS A 30 -5.31 -11.95 -11.84
C LYS A 30 -5.05 -10.71 -11.00
N ALA A 31 -5.42 -10.81 -9.73
CA ALA A 31 -5.19 -9.78 -8.74
C ALA A 31 -4.13 -10.28 -7.74
N GLU A 32 -3.07 -9.51 -7.57
CA GLU A 32 -2.13 -9.68 -6.47
C GLU A 32 -2.71 -8.99 -5.23
N ILE A 33 -2.97 -9.78 -4.19
CA ILE A 33 -3.53 -9.32 -2.93
C ILE A 33 -2.46 -9.25 -1.85
N GLY A 34 -2.46 -8.16 -1.09
CA GLY A 34 -1.59 -7.95 0.06
C GLY A 34 -2.39 -7.70 1.33
N LEU A 35 -1.82 -8.07 2.47
CA LEU A 35 -2.34 -7.68 3.79
C LEU A 35 -1.72 -6.33 4.17
N SER A 36 -2.55 -5.33 4.44
CA SER A 36 -2.10 -4.01 4.90
C SER A 36 -2.76 -3.62 6.22
N ARG A 37 -2.04 -2.93 7.10
CA ARG A 37 -2.62 -2.32 8.30
C ARG A 37 -3.01 -0.87 8.00
N GLY A 38 -4.25 -0.51 8.29
CA GLY A 38 -4.67 0.90 8.20
C GLY A 38 -3.86 1.79 9.13
N LYS A 39 -3.18 2.81 8.59
CA LYS A 39 -2.49 3.83 9.42
C LYS A 39 -3.52 4.66 10.19
N LYS A 40 -3.28 4.88 11.49
CA LYS A 40 -4.06 5.81 12.33
C LYS A 40 -4.01 7.22 11.73
N GLN A 41 -5.09 8.01 11.83
CA GLN A 41 -5.15 9.35 11.23
C GLN A 41 -4.03 10.30 11.72
N TYR A 42 -3.58 10.13 12.96
CA TYR A 42 -2.47 10.90 13.53
C TYR A 42 -1.16 10.73 12.73
N ASP A 43 -0.81 9.49 12.39
CA ASP A 43 0.35 9.11 11.58
C ASP A 43 0.31 9.67 10.16
N LYS A 44 -0.89 9.94 9.60
CA LYS A 44 -1.02 10.49 8.26
C LYS A 44 -0.43 11.89 8.18
N ARG A 45 -0.57 12.73 9.20
CA ARG A 45 -0.07 14.12 9.15
C ARG A 45 1.45 14.17 9.04
N GLU A 46 2.14 13.38 9.85
CA GLU A 46 3.61 13.32 9.83
C GLU A 46 4.11 12.70 8.52
N SER A 47 3.47 11.61 8.09
CA SER A 47 3.84 10.93 6.84
C SER A 47 3.56 11.80 5.60
N ILE A 48 2.50 12.62 5.60
CA ILE A 48 2.22 13.60 4.54
C ILE A 48 3.29 14.69 4.53
N LYS A 49 3.64 15.27 5.69
CA LYS A 49 4.72 16.27 5.78
C LYS A 49 6.05 15.73 5.25
N GLN A 50 6.45 14.54 5.67
CA GLN A 50 7.66 13.87 5.20
C GLN A 50 7.66 13.66 3.68
N LYS A 51 6.51 13.26 3.11
CA LYS A 51 6.36 13.00 1.67
C LYS A 51 6.41 14.29 0.86
N ASP A 52 5.82 15.36 1.38
CA ASP A 52 5.86 16.69 0.75
C ASP A 52 7.25 17.30 0.80
N MET A 53 7.93 17.27 1.97
CA MET A 53 9.32 17.72 2.10
C MET A 53 10.26 16.95 1.17
N LYS A 54 10.08 15.62 1.05
CA LYS A 54 10.89 14.80 0.14
C LYS A 54 10.64 15.18 -1.33
N ARG A 55 9.40 15.49 -1.71
CA ARG A 55 9.04 15.93 -3.07
C ARG A 55 9.62 17.31 -3.38
N ASP A 56 9.64 18.22 -2.41
CA ASP A 56 10.21 19.56 -2.59
C ASP A 56 11.73 19.53 -2.72
N LEU A 57 12.41 18.71 -1.89
CA LEU A 57 13.84 18.46 -1.99
C LEU A 57 14.23 17.86 -3.34
N ASP A 58 13.42 16.94 -3.88
CA ASP A 58 13.64 16.33 -5.19
C ASP A 58 13.51 17.34 -6.33
N ARG A 59 12.53 18.26 -6.25
CA ARG A 59 12.38 19.38 -7.20
C ARG A 59 13.56 20.35 -7.14
N LEU A 60 14.01 20.74 -5.95
CA LEU A 60 15.15 21.64 -5.78
C LEU A 60 16.44 21.04 -6.35
N LYS A 61 16.66 19.74 -6.17
CA LYS A 61 17.82 19.04 -6.75
C LYS A 61 17.80 19.00 -8.28
N LYS A 62 16.63 19.04 -8.90
CA LYS A 62 16.48 18.90 -10.36
C LYS A 62 16.63 20.23 -11.13
N ILE A 63 16.62 21.36 -10.42
CA ILE A 63 16.76 22.72 -10.99
C ILE A 63 18.24 23.17 -11.06
N ARG A 64 19.15 22.44 -10.40
CA ARG A 64 20.59 22.70 -10.42
C ARG A 64 21.31 21.73 -11.35
#